data_AF-A0A6I7X1K7-F1
#
_entry.id   AF-A0A6I7X1K7-F1
#
_cell.length_a   1.000
_cell.length_b   1.000
_cell.length_c   1.000
_cell.angle_alpha   90.00
_cell.angle_beta   90.00
_cell.angle_gamma   90.00
#
_symmetry.space_group_name_H-M   'P 1'
#
loop_
_entity.id
_entity.type
_entity.pdbx_description
1 polymer ?
#
loop_
_entity_poly.entity_id
_entity_poly.type
_entity_poly.pdbx_seq_one_letter_code
_entity_poly.pdbx_strand_id
1 'polypeptide(L)'
;MEKQQLFDELAREFDLKPADFYFLDLIPLIEVMWMDGKNQESELNILYQFVLEHISYIDQAAGAQVLSVEDANDFLDRFAHNKPPQKLLTGLHNIMVLSQELIMTVKIGHNRPLCS
;
A
#
# COMPACT_ATOMS: atom_id res chain seq x y z
N MET A 1 -0.77 3.97 14.94
CA MET A 1 0.51 4.54 15.44
C MET A 1 1.68 3.68 14.99
N GLU A 2 1.63 2.36 15.18
CA GLU A 2 2.70 1.43 14.74
C GLU A 2 2.92 1.42 13.21
N LYS A 3 1.84 1.40 12.40
CA LYS A 3 1.94 1.40 10.92
C LYS A 3 2.70 2.61 10.36
N GLN A 4 2.41 3.81 10.87
CA GLN A 4 3.05 5.05 10.42
C GLN A 4 4.54 5.06 10.79
N GLN A 5 4.89 4.63 12.01
CA GLN A 5 6.28 4.59 12.46
C GLN A 5 7.13 3.64 11.61
N LEU A 6 6.61 2.44 11.32
CA LEU A 6 7.28 1.47 10.45
C LEU A 6 7.45 2.01 9.03
N PHE A 7 6.44 2.70 8.51
CA PHE A 7 6.54 3.37 7.23
C PHE A 7 7.59 4.49 7.25
N ASP A 8 7.61 5.34 8.28
CA ASP A 8 8.56 6.46 8.39
C ASP A 8 10.01 5.99 8.50
N GLU A 9 10.26 4.81 9.11
CA GLU A 9 11.57 4.15 9.10
C GLU A 9 11.96 3.71 7.68
N LEU A 10 11.06 3.03 6.97
CA LEU A 10 11.30 2.56 5.61
C LEU A 10 11.44 3.73 4.63
N ALA A 11 10.66 4.79 4.83
CA ALA A 11 10.68 6.02 4.03
C ALA A 11 12.04 6.72 4.11
N ARG A 12 12.66 6.74 5.29
CA ARG A 12 14.03 7.29 5.46
C ARG A 12 15.09 6.44 4.75
N GLU A 13 14.90 5.13 4.68
CA GLU A 13 15.85 4.24 3.99
C GLU A 13 15.74 4.32 2.46
N PHE A 14 14.52 4.42 1.94
CA PHE A 14 14.22 4.31 0.50
C PHE A 14 13.74 5.62 -0.15
N ASP A 15 13.82 6.74 0.55
CA ASP A 15 13.39 8.07 0.09
C ASP A 15 11.91 8.10 -0.36
N LEU A 16 11.03 7.47 0.44
CA LEU A 16 9.60 7.45 0.13
C LEU A 16 8.94 8.78 0.48
N LYS A 17 7.97 9.17 -0.32
CA LYS A 17 7.17 10.38 -0.05
C LYS A 17 6.10 10.05 0.99
N PRO A 18 5.69 11.03 1.82
CA PRO A 18 4.56 10.83 2.75
C PRO A 18 3.28 10.35 2.04
N ALA A 19 3.06 10.80 0.79
CA ALA A 19 1.93 10.38 -0.03
C ALA A 19 1.92 8.86 -0.33
N ASP A 20 3.09 8.22 -0.40
CA ASP A 20 3.20 6.77 -0.66
C ASP A 20 2.51 5.93 0.41
N PHE A 21 2.33 6.47 1.62
CA PHE A 21 1.59 5.82 2.69
C PHE A 21 0.13 5.51 2.31
N TYR A 22 -0.49 6.41 1.54
CA TYR A 22 -1.88 6.26 1.11
C TYR A 22 -2.06 5.26 -0.04
N PHE A 23 -0.95 4.88 -0.69
CA PHE A 23 -0.92 3.89 -1.75
C PHE A 23 -0.48 2.50 -1.27
N LEU A 24 -0.31 2.29 0.04
CA LEU A 24 0.11 0.98 0.59
C LEU A 24 -0.80 -0.18 0.20
N ASP A 25 -2.10 0.07 0.02
CA ASP A 25 -3.07 -0.95 -0.39
C ASP A 25 -2.88 -1.40 -1.85
N LEU A 26 -2.08 -0.66 -2.64
CA LEU A 26 -1.73 -0.98 -4.02
C LEU A 26 -0.47 -1.86 -4.14
N ILE A 27 0.29 -2.03 -3.05
CA ILE A 27 1.55 -2.78 -3.08
C ILE A 27 1.38 -4.23 -3.56
N PRO A 28 0.35 -5.00 -3.16
CA PRO A 28 0.13 -6.34 -3.70
C PRO A 28 -0.06 -6.36 -5.22
N LEU A 29 -0.72 -5.33 -5.77
CA LEU A 29 -0.90 -5.20 -7.21
C LEU A 29 0.45 -4.93 -7.91
N ILE A 30 1.28 -4.05 -7.34
CA ILE A 30 2.65 -3.81 -7.82
C ILE A 30 3.49 -5.10 -7.80
N GLU A 31 3.40 -5.90 -6.73
CA GLU A 31 4.11 -7.18 -6.62
C GLU A 31 3.70 -8.17 -7.72
N VAL A 32 2.40 -8.27 -8.00
CA VAL A 32 1.87 -9.13 -9.07
C VAL A 32 2.33 -8.66 -10.45
N MET A 33 2.32 -7.35 -10.71
CA MET A 33 2.80 -6.80 -11.99
C MET A 33 4.25 -7.18 -12.26
N TRP A 34 5.12 -7.11 -11.25
CA TRP A 34 6.54 -7.46 -11.42
C TRP A 34 6.86 -8.96 -11.35
N MET A 35 5.85 -9.84 -11.28
CA MET A 35 6.04 -11.29 -11.12
C MET A 35 6.72 -11.92 -12.34
N ASP A 36 6.42 -11.43 -13.55
CA ASP A 36 7.05 -11.87 -14.79
C ASP A 36 8.32 -11.05 -15.15
N GLY A 37 8.61 -10.02 -14.35
CA GLY A 37 9.75 -9.14 -14.49
C GLY A 37 9.61 -8.04 -15.54
N LYS A 38 8.45 -7.87 -16.19
CA LYS A 38 8.22 -6.83 -17.21
C LYS A 38 6.77 -6.34 -17.20
N ASN A 39 6.58 -5.05 -16.90
CA ASN A 39 5.27 -4.43 -17.02
C ASN A 39 5.02 -3.98 -18.47
N GLN A 40 3.88 -4.37 -19.05
CA GLN A 40 3.45 -3.90 -20.37
C GLN A 40 2.78 -2.52 -20.24
N GLU A 41 2.88 -1.70 -21.29
CA GLU A 41 2.28 -0.36 -21.31
C GLU A 41 0.76 -0.38 -21.06
N SER A 42 0.07 -1.41 -21.55
CA SER A 42 -1.36 -1.60 -21.27
C SER A 42 -1.65 -1.87 -19.80
N GLU A 43 -0.78 -2.59 -19.08
CA GLU A 43 -0.95 -2.86 -17.66
C GLU A 43 -0.66 -1.60 -16.83
N LEU A 44 0.34 -0.82 -17.23
CA LEU A 44 0.63 0.49 -16.63
C LEU A 44 -0.55 1.45 -16.81
N ASN A 45 -1.18 1.47 -17.98
CA ASN A 45 -2.35 2.32 -18.23
C ASN A 45 -3.54 1.93 -17.34
N ILE A 46 -3.79 0.62 -17.16
CA ILE A 46 -4.84 0.13 -16.26
C ILE A 46 -4.51 0.52 -14.81
N LEU A 47 -3.28 0.31 -14.37
CA LEU A 47 -2.83 0.70 -13.03
C LEU A 47 -2.98 2.22 -12.82
N TYR A 48 -2.65 3.04 -13.81
CA TYR A 48 -2.80 4.49 -13.72
C TYR A 48 -4.25 4.90 -13.46
N GLN A 49 -5.20 4.34 -14.21
CA GLN A 49 -6.62 4.61 -13.96
C GLN A 49 -7.04 4.19 -12.56
N PHE A 50 -6.59 3.02 -12.10
CA PHE A 50 -6.89 2.53 -10.76
C PHE A 50 -6.34 3.46 -9.65
N VAL A 51 -5.12 3.99 -9.83
CA VAL A 51 -4.54 4.96 -8.89
C VAL A 51 -5.35 6.26 -8.83
N LEU A 52 -5.83 6.78 -9.96
CA LEU A 52 -6.66 7.98 -9.99
C LEU A 52 -8.02 7.76 -9.32
N GLU A 53 -8.62 6.59 -9.53
CA GLU A 53 -9.86 6.19 -8.84
C GLU A 53 -9.64 6.06 -7.32
N HIS A 54 -8.50 5.49 -6.90
CA HIS A 54 -8.13 5.37 -5.48
C HIS A 54 -7.92 6.73 -4.81
N ILE A 55 -7.27 7.68 -5.49
CA ILE A 55 -7.16 9.07 -5.03
C ILE A 55 -8.54 9.68 -4.85
N SER A 56 -9.40 9.55 -5.86
CA SER A 56 -10.76 10.09 -5.82
C SER A 56 -11.56 9.51 -4.65
N TYR A 57 -11.38 8.22 -4.35
CA TYR A 57 -11.98 7.56 -3.19
C TYR A 57 -11.46 8.14 -1.87
N ILE A 58 -10.15 8.32 -1.72
CA ILE A 58 -9.54 8.90 -0.51
C ILE A 58 -10.02 10.34 -0.28
N ASP A 59 -9.97 11.18 -1.32
CA ASP A 59 -10.37 12.58 -1.25
C ASP A 59 -11.86 12.71 -0.86
N GLN A 60 -12.72 11.86 -1.42
CA GLN A 60 -14.14 11.80 -1.04
C GLN A 60 -14.33 11.36 0.41
N ALA A 61 -13.61 10.35 0.87
CA ALA A 61 -13.70 9.87 2.25
C ALA A 61 -13.20 10.92 3.27
N ALA A 62 -12.20 11.72 2.89
CA ALA A 62 -11.67 12.80 3.71
C ALA A 62 -12.52 14.08 3.63
N GLY A 63 -13.35 14.23 2.59
CA GLY A 63 -14.12 15.46 2.32
C GLY A 63 -13.25 16.64 1.87
N ALA A 64 -12.00 16.39 1.48
CA ALA A 64 -11.03 17.38 1.02
C ALA A 64 -9.98 16.70 0.14
N GLN A 65 -9.26 17.51 -0.65
CA GLN A 65 -8.13 16.99 -1.42
C GLN A 65 -6.97 16.61 -0.49
N VAL A 66 -6.61 15.33 -0.49
CA VAL A 66 -5.50 14.75 0.27
C VAL A 66 -4.34 14.40 -0.66
N LEU A 67 -4.66 13.89 -1.85
CA LEU A 67 -3.68 13.46 -2.83
C LEU A 67 -3.86 14.20 -4.16
N SER A 68 -2.75 14.43 -4.85
CA SER A 68 -2.71 15.05 -6.16
C SER A 68 -2.42 14.03 -7.26
N VAL A 69 -2.67 14.43 -8.51
CA VAL A 69 -2.23 13.66 -9.68
C VAL A 69 -0.70 13.56 -9.75
N GLU A 70 0.02 14.55 -9.21
CA GLU A 70 1.48 14.51 -9.11
C GLU A 70 1.94 13.38 -8.18
N ASP A 71 1.25 13.19 -7.04
CA ASP A 71 1.51 12.06 -6.14
C ASP A 71 1.28 10.70 -6.81
N ALA A 72 0.27 10.60 -7.69
CA ALA A 72 0.03 9.39 -8.49
C ALA A 72 1.22 9.10 -9.43
N ASN A 73 1.65 10.12 -10.18
CA ASN A 73 2.73 9.99 -11.15
C ASN A 73 4.04 9.62 -10.45
N ASP A 74 4.33 10.28 -9.34
CA ASP A 74 5.46 10.01 -8.47
C ASP A 74 5.47 8.57 -7.94
N PHE A 75 4.33 8.09 -7.44
CA PHE A 75 4.17 6.72 -6.98
C PHE A 75 4.44 5.73 -8.12
N LEU A 76 3.86 5.95 -9.29
CA LEU A 76 4.02 5.05 -10.43
C LEU A 76 5.43 5.04 -11.00
N ASP A 77 6.11 6.18 -11.02
CA ASP A 77 7.51 6.24 -11.41
C ASP A 77 8.39 5.38 -10.48
N ARG A 78 8.16 5.48 -9.16
CA ARG A 78 8.89 4.68 -8.15
C ARG A 78 8.56 3.19 -8.22
N PHE A 79 7.30 2.83 -8.44
CA PHE A 79 6.81 1.46 -8.19
C PHE A 79 6.42 0.65 -9.43
N ALA A 80 6.01 1.31 -10.52
CA ALA A 80 5.48 0.66 -11.70
C ALA A 80 6.37 0.81 -12.94
N HIS A 81 7.03 1.96 -13.12
CA HIS A 81 7.97 2.18 -14.21
C HIS A 81 9.35 1.57 -13.91
N ASN A 82 9.75 1.61 -12.64
CA ASN A 82 11.00 1.03 -12.16
C ASN A 82 10.69 -0.10 -11.18
N LYS A 83 11.34 -1.28 -11.34
CA LYS A 83 11.17 -2.37 -10.38
C LYS A 83 11.79 -1.98 -9.04
N PRO A 84 11.01 -1.89 -7.95
CA PRO A 84 11.56 -1.50 -6.66
C PRO A 84 12.49 -2.58 -6.10
N PRO A 85 13.44 -2.21 -5.23
CA PRO A 85 14.24 -3.19 -4.50
C PRO A 85 13.34 -4.17 -3.75
N GLN A 86 13.67 -5.47 -3.77
CA GLN A 86 12.87 -6.49 -3.08
C GLN A 86 12.72 -6.20 -1.58
N LYS A 87 13.77 -5.64 -0.95
CA LYS A 87 13.74 -5.24 0.47
C LYS A 87 12.64 -4.19 0.74
N LEU A 88 12.46 -3.23 -0.18
CA LEU A 88 11.41 -2.22 -0.09
C LEU A 88 10.02 -2.87 -0.20
N LEU A 89 9.80 -3.71 -1.22
CA LEU A 89 8.51 -4.39 -1.41
C LEU A 89 8.13 -5.26 -0.20
N THR A 90 9.06 -6.08 0.28
CA THR A 90 8.83 -6.90 1.48
C THR A 90 8.54 -6.04 2.72
N GLY A 91 9.23 -4.91 2.88
CA GLY A 91 8.97 -3.97 3.97
C GLY A 91 7.55 -3.39 3.92
N LEU A 92 7.13 -2.88 2.76
CA LEU A 92 5.79 -2.32 2.55
C LEU A 92 4.70 -3.38 2.71
N HIS A 93 4.92 -4.59 2.18
CA HIS A 93 4.00 -5.72 2.35
C HIS A 93 3.82 -6.08 3.83
N ASN A 94 4.91 -6.14 4.61
CA ASN A 94 4.83 -6.44 6.05
C ASN A 94 4.03 -5.37 6.80
N ILE A 95 4.21 -4.09 6.47
CA ILE A 95 3.42 -2.99 7.07
C ILE A 95 1.92 -3.17 6.81
N MET A 96 1.55 -3.62 5.61
CA MET A 96 0.16 -3.93 5.25
C MET A 96 -0.36 -5.15 6.04
N VAL A 97 0.39 -6.25 6.10
CA VAL A 97 -0.04 -7.50 6.78
C VAL A 97 -0.18 -7.32 8.29
N LEU A 98 0.74 -6.60 8.94
CA LEU A 98 0.67 -6.28 10.38
C LEU A 98 -0.61 -5.52 10.75
N SER A 99 -1.21 -4.81 9.79
CA SER A 99 -2.49 -4.11 9.99
C SER A 99 -3.70 -5.05 9.95
N GLN A 100 -3.57 -6.25 9.37
CA GLN A 100 -4.65 -7.26 9.29
C GLN A 100 -4.62 -8.28 10.45
N GLU A 101 -3.46 -8.53 11.07
CA GLU A 101 -3.34 -9.50 12.18
C GLU A 101 -4.05 -9.08 13.47
N LEU A 102 -4.34 -7.78 13.64
CA LEU A 102 -5.13 -7.29 14.78
C LEU A 102 -6.59 -7.80 14.72
N ILE A 103 -7.12 -8.11 13.53
CA ILE A 103 -8.50 -8.60 13.36
C ILE A 103 -8.60 -10.11 13.65
N MET A 104 -7.52 -10.87 13.43
CA MET A 104 -7.50 -12.31 13.69
C MET A 104 -7.26 -12.64 15.17
N THR A 105 -6.49 -11.82 15.89
CA THR A 105 -6.21 -12.06 17.32
C THR A 105 -7.41 -11.74 18.21
N VAL A 106 -8.27 -10.78 17.84
CA VAL A 106 -9.50 -10.46 18.59
C VAL A 106 -10.56 -11.56 18.47
N LYS A 107 -10.58 -12.33 17.37
CA LYS A 107 -11.58 -13.40 17.15
C LYS A 107 -11.31 -14.69 17.93
N ILE A 108 -10.11 -14.89 18.49
CA ILE A 108 -9.77 -16.07 19.32
C ILE A 108 -9.85 -15.74 20.83
N GLY A 109 -10.49 -14.63 21.21
CA GLY A 109 -10.66 -14.21 22.61
C GLY A 109 -11.99 -14.59 23.27
N HIS A 110 -12.94 -15.19 22.55
CA HIS A 110 -14.30 -15.49 23.07
C HIS A 110 -14.70 -16.95 22.92
N ASN A 111 -13.91 -17.87 23.48
CA ASN A 111 -14.40 -19.21 23.79
C ASN A 111 -14.15 -19.54 25.27
N ARG A 112 -14.97 -18.93 26.14
CA ARG A 112 -15.20 -19.45 27.49
C ARG A 112 -16.26 -20.55 27.35
N PRO A 113 -15.99 -21.83 27.67
CA PRO A 113 -17.07 -22.75 27.93
C PRO A 113 -17.77 -22.30 29.22
N LEU A 114 -19.05 -21.96 29.08
CA LEU A 114 -19.98 -21.94 30.21
C LEU A 114 -20.04 -23.34 30.80
N CYS A 115 -19.95 -23.43 32.12
CA CYS A 115 -20.11 -24.64 32.89
C CYS A 115 -21.33 -25.46 32.47
N SER A 116 -21.17 -26.78 32.41
CA SER A 116 -22.18 -27.77 32.81
C SER A 116 -21.44 -29.03 33.23
#